data_AF-A0A7Y4ZY24-F1
#
_entry.id   AF-A0A7Y4ZY24-F1
#
_cell.length_a   1.000
_cell.length_b   1.000
_cell.length_c   1.000
_cell.angle_alpha   90.00
_cell.angle_beta   90.00
_cell.angle_gamma   90.00
#
_symmetry.space_group_name_H-M   'P 1'
#
loop_
_entity.id
_entity.type
_entity.pdbx_description
1 polymer ?
#
loop_
_entity_poly.entity_id
_entity_poly.type
_entity_poly.pdbx_seq_one_letter_code
_entity_poly.pdbx_strand_id
1 'polypeptide(L)'
;MSMTLRFLIPLAKVIGGLIILVWAITSLLAIFKVVTLFLAIPLPNVTDNWDAIGNAGDWTSALATIAGFFFLWQQIKREREVLEVQTNAQVYETGIAVLNLFTEKEHNLRPYFYDCVPVPNIGSSNSEPTHNRWEWDRVMTACEIMCDQWENIYSSQTAMSKDISEVWVSYMRGLYLTSPSLRYFLIQEGYRYDNDFINLFHCDLHECSKQVRLKIETLVKKNLTENDVKCFPVKRHEITQNAINQLKDEFSVAN
;
A
#
# COMPACT_ATOMS: atom_id res chain seq x y z
N MET A 1 -22.86 16.15 30.08
CA MET A 1 -23.13 15.57 28.75
C MET A 1 -24.62 15.24 28.71
N SER A 2 -25.40 16.04 27.96
CA SER A 2 -26.87 16.12 28.07
C SER A 2 -27.57 14.80 27.72
N MET A 3 -28.46 14.34 28.62
CA MET A 3 -29.30 13.15 28.44
C MET A 3 -30.14 13.17 27.15
N THR A 4 -30.36 14.36 26.56
CA THR A 4 -31.09 14.52 25.30
C THR A 4 -30.36 13.98 24.07
N LEU A 5 -29.02 13.89 24.10
CA LEU A 5 -28.24 13.48 22.91
C LEU A 5 -28.31 11.97 22.64
N ARG A 6 -28.55 11.14 23.67
CA ARG A 6 -28.60 9.67 23.54
C ARG A 6 -29.86 9.16 22.83
N PHE A 7 -30.94 9.96 22.81
CA PHE A 7 -32.19 9.59 22.13
C PHE A 7 -32.23 10.01 20.66
N LEU A 8 -31.40 10.98 20.23
CA LEU A 8 -31.39 11.47 18.85
C LEU A 8 -30.71 10.50 17.87
N ILE A 9 -29.68 9.77 18.31
CA ILE A 9 -28.93 8.83 17.46
C ILE A 9 -29.79 7.65 16.94
N PRO A 10 -30.57 6.92 17.76
CA PRO A 10 -31.41 5.84 17.24
C PRO A 10 -32.53 6.36 16.33
N LEU A 11 -33.08 7.54 16.62
CA LEU A 11 -34.12 8.16 15.81
C LEU A 11 -33.63 8.52 14.41
N ALA A 12 -32.40 9.04 14.30
CA ALA A 12 -31.76 9.35 13.01
C ALA A 12 -31.52 8.09 12.16
N LYS A 13 -31.17 6.95 12.77
CA LYS A 13 -31.00 5.67 12.05
C LYS A 13 -32.33 5.14 11.51
N VAL A 14 -33.41 5.25 12.27
CA VAL A 14 -34.75 4.84 11.84
C VAL A 14 -35.25 5.71 10.68
N ILE A 15 -35.05 7.03 10.78
CA ILE A 15 -35.42 7.97 9.71
C ILE A 15 -34.59 7.70 8.43
N GLY A 16 -33.29 7.46 8.57
CA GLY A 16 -32.42 7.11 7.43
C GLY A 16 -32.87 5.81 6.73
N GLY A 17 -33.25 4.79 7.50
CA GLY A 17 -33.78 3.54 6.96
C GLY A 17 -35.11 3.73 6.19
N LEU A 18 -36.01 4.55 6.71
CA LEU A 18 -37.28 4.86 6.05
C LEU A 18 -37.08 5.62 4.73
N ILE A 19 -36.13 6.55 4.66
CA ILE A 19 -35.82 7.29 3.43
C ILE A 19 -35.30 6.34 2.34
N ILE A 20 -34.40 5.41 2.71
CA ILE A 20 -33.86 4.40 1.77
C ILE A 20 -34.99 3.50 1.26
N LEU A 21 -35.90 3.07 2.15
CA LEU A 21 -37.02 2.22 1.78
C LEU A 21 -38.00 2.92 0.83
N VAL A 22 -38.31 4.20 1.06
CA VAL A 22 -39.14 5.00 0.14
C VAL A 22 -38.46 5.18 -1.22
N TRP A 23 -37.15 5.42 -1.26
CA TRP A 23 -36.40 5.49 -2.51
C TRP A 23 -36.40 4.16 -3.28
N ALA A 24 -36.27 3.04 -2.58
CA ALA A 24 -36.31 1.72 -3.18
C ALA A 24 -37.70 1.43 -3.79
N ILE A 25 -38.78 1.71 -3.04
CA ILE A 25 -40.17 1.50 -3.51
C ILE A 25 -40.47 2.40 -4.72
N THR A 26 -40.11 3.68 -4.66
CA THR A 26 -40.36 4.62 -5.77
C THR A 26 -39.57 4.25 -7.02
N SER A 27 -38.33 3.78 -6.88
CA SER A 27 -37.53 3.26 -8.00
C SER A 27 -38.12 2.00 -8.60
N LEU A 28 -38.59 1.07 -7.76
CA LEU A 28 -39.21 -0.18 -8.21
C LEU A 28 -40.54 0.08 -8.92
N LEU A 29 -41.34 1.04 -8.43
CA LEU A 29 -42.55 1.50 -9.11
C LEU A 29 -42.24 2.23 -10.42
N ALA A 30 -41.15 2.98 -10.51
CA ALA A 30 -40.73 3.62 -11.76
C ALA A 30 -40.30 2.57 -12.80
N ILE A 31 -39.52 1.57 -12.40
CA ILE A 31 -39.15 0.43 -13.27
C ILE A 31 -40.41 -0.33 -13.70
N PHE A 32 -41.32 -0.63 -12.78
CA PHE A 32 -42.58 -1.31 -13.09
C PHE A 32 -43.44 -0.50 -14.05
N LYS A 33 -43.49 0.84 -13.91
CA LYS A 33 -44.17 1.73 -14.85
C LYS A 33 -43.53 1.74 -16.23
N VAL A 34 -42.20 1.71 -16.31
CA VAL A 34 -41.48 1.62 -17.59
C VAL A 34 -41.77 0.28 -18.26
N VAL A 35 -41.69 -0.83 -17.52
CA VAL A 35 -41.97 -2.18 -18.03
C VAL A 35 -43.44 -2.31 -18.45
N THR A 36 -44.38 -1.83 -17.64
CA THR A 36 -45.81 -1.88 -17.99
C THR A 36 -46.16 -0.94 -19.13
N LEU A 37 -45.53 0.23 -19.24
CA LEU A 37 -45.67 1.10 -20.42
C LEU A 37 -45.16 0.39 -21.68
N PHE A 38 -44.04 -0.34 -21.58
CA PHE A 38 -43.48 -1.13 -22.68
C PHE A 38 -44.41 -2.29 -23.09
N LEU A 39 -45.04 -2.95 -22.12
CA LEU A 39 -46.00 -4.04 -22.34
C LEU A 39 -47.40 -3.55 -22.77
N ALA A 40 -47.74 -2.30 -22.43
CA ALA A 40 -49.02 -1.67 -22.75
C ALA A 40 -48.97 -0.87 -24.06
N ILE A 41 -47.83 -0.82 -24.76
CA ILE A 41 -47.83 -0.49 -26.18
C ILE A 41 -48.73 -1.54 -26.83
N PRO A 42 -49.93 -1.18 -27.32
CA PRO A 42 -50.80 -2.15 -27.95
C PRO A 42 -49.99 -2.70 -29.12
N LEU A 43 -49.73 -4.01 -29.10
CA LEU A 43 -49.30 -4.71 -30.30
C LEU A 43 -50.36 -4.35 -31.34
N PRO A 44 -50.03 -3.55 -32.38
CA PRO A 44 -51.01 -3.21 -33.38
C PRO A 44 -51.53 -4.53 -33.92
N ASN A 45 -52.85 -4.66 -34.03
CA ASN A 45 -53.48 -5.86 -34.54
C ASN A 45 -52.82 -6.17 -35.89
N VAL A 46 -51.93 -7.18 -35.91
CA VAL A 46 -51.06 -7.47 -37.05
C VAL A 46 -51.88 -8.20 -38.09
N THR A 47 -52.76 -7.45 -38.73
CA THR A 47 -53.33 -7.80 -40.02
C THR A 47 -52.80 -6.76 -41.00
N ASP A 48 -51.75 -7.18 -41.71
CA ASP A 48 -51.31 -6.72 -43.03
C ASP A 48 -50.34 -5.54 -43.17
N ASN A 49 -49.61 -5.12 -42.13
CA ASN A 49 -48.49 -4.19 -42.36
C ASN A 49 -47.27 -4.40 -41.44
N TRP A 50 -46.48 -5.44 -41.72
CA TRP A 50 -45.22 -5.74 -41.05
C TRP A 50 -44.11 -4.68 -41.31
N ASP A 51 -44.25 -3.88 -42.36
CA ASP A 51 -43.25 -2.87 -42.76
C ASP A 51 -43.20 -1.65 -41.82
N ALA A 52 -44.29 -1.35 -41.11
CA ALA A 52 -44.34 -0.24 -40.17
C ALA A 52 -43.66 -0.54 -38.82
N ILE A 53 -43.61 -1.81 -38.42
CA ILE A 53 -42.92 -2.27 -37.21
C ILE A 53 -41.42 -2.46 -37.49
N GLY A 54 -41.05 -2.90 -38.70
CA GLY A 54 -39.65 -3.01 -39.13
C GLY A 54 -38.88 -1.68 -39.05
N ASN A 55 -39.49 -0.57 -39.47
CA ASN A 55 -38.81 0.74 -39.47
C ASN A 55 -38.73 1.43 -38.10
N ALA A 56 -39.58 1.08 -37.12
CA ALA A 56 -39.55 1.66 -35.78
C ALA A 56 -38.87 0.76 -34.72
N GLY A 57 -38.82 -0.55 -34.95
CA GLY A 57 -38.20 -1.53 -34.03
C GLY A 57 -36.67 -1.54 -34.06
N ASP A 58 -36.07 -1.23 -35.21
CA ASP A 58 -34.62 -1.37 -35.41
C ASP A 58 -33.80 -0.34 -34.62
N TRP A 59 -34.25 0.91 -34.54
CA TRP A 59 -33.53 1.94 -33.79
C TRP A 59 -33.79 1.86 -32.28
N THR A 60 -34.97 1.39 -31.87
CA THR A 60 -35.33 1.26 -30.45
C THR A 60 -34.53 0.14 -29.78
N SER A 61 -34.33 -0.98 -30.46
CA SER A 61 -33.48 -2.07 -29.97
C SER A 61 -32.01 -1.64 -29.88
N ALA A 62 -31.50 -0.92 -30.87
CA ALA A 62 -30.15 -0.37 -30.84
C ALA A 62 -29.93 0.60 -29.66
N LEU A 63 -30.88 1.50 -29.38
CA LEU A 63 -30.80 2.40 -28.23
C LEU A 63 -30.88 1.66 -26.88
N ALA A 64 -31.73 0.64 -26.77
CA ALA A 64 -31.81 -0.20 -25.58
C ALA A 64 -30.48 -0.94 -25.32
N THR A 65 -29.84 -1.45 -26.38
CA THR A 65 -28.53 -2.10 -26.28
C THR A 65 -27.43 -1.10 -25.88
N ILE A 66 -27.40 0.11 -26.45
CA ILE A 66 -26.44 1.16 -26.07
C ILE A 66 -26.62 1.55 -24.60
N ALA A 67 -27.87 1.74 -24.16
CA ALA A 67 -28.16 2.03 -22.76
C ALA A 67 -27.70 0.89 -21.84
N GLY A 68 -27.94 -0.37 -22.22
CA GLY A 68 -27.46 -1.55 -21.50
C GLY A 68 -25.94 -1.59 -21.36
N PHE A 69 -25.20 -1.35 -22.45
CA PHE A 69 -23.74 -1.26 -22.40
C PHE A 69 -23.24 -0.11 -21.53
N PHE A 70 -23.90 1.05 -21.57
CA PHE A 70 -23.56 2.18 -20.71
C PHE A 70 -23.74 1.84 -19.22
N PHE A 71 -24.84 1.17 -18.85
CA PHE A 71 -25.05 0.71 -17.47
C PHE A 71 -24.02 -0.33 -17.04
N LEU A 72 -23.69 -1.30 -17.90
CA LEU A 72 -22.63 -2.29 -17.63
C LEU A 72 -21.28 -1.62 -17.43
N TRP A 73 -20.94 -0.64 -18.26
CA TRP A 73 -19.70 0.13 -18.12
C TRP A 73 -19.63 0.87 -16.77
N GLN A 74 -20.73 1.53 -16.38
CA GLN A 74 -20.83 2.20 -15.08
C GLN A 74 -20.73 1.21 -13.91
N GLN A 75 -21.32 0.03 -14.03
CA GLN A 75 -21.23 -1.02 -13.02
C GLN A 75 -19.79 -1.53 -12.86
N ILE A 76 -19.11 -1.85 -13.96
CA ILE A 76 -17.70 -2.28 -13.94
C ILE A 76 -16.82 -1.21 -13.30
N LYS A 77 -17.07 0.08 -13.61
CA LYS A 77 -16.33 1.18 -13.00
C LYS A 77 -16.53 1.25 -11.48
N ARG A 78 -17.77 1.14 -11.00
CA ARG A 78 -18.07 1.12 -9.56
C ARG A 78 -17.48 -0.09 -8.86
N GLU A 79 -17.54 -1.26 -9.48
CA GLU A 79 -16.94 -2.48 -8.93
C GLU A 79 -15.42 -2.33 -8.80
N ARG A 80 -14.75 -1.71 -9.77
CA ARG A 80 -13.33 -1.36 -9.65
C ARG A 80 -13.05 -0.42 -8.48
N GLU A 81 -13.80 0.66 -8.33
CA GLU A 81 -13.63 1.60 -7.22
C GLU A 81 -13.83 0.91 -5.85
N VAL A 82 -14.81 0.02 -5.74
CA VAL A 82 -15.05 -0.77 -4.51
C VAL A 82 -13.91 -1.74 -4.24
N LEU A 83 -13.42 -2.44 -5.28
CA LEU A 83 -12.28 -3.36 -5.17
C LEU A 83 -11.01 -2.62 -4.72
N GLU A 84 -10.72 -1.44 -5.29
CA GLU A 84 -9.58 -0.62 -4.87
C GLU A 84 -9.67 -0.24 -3.38
N VAL A 85 -10.84 0.21 -2.91
CA VAL A 85 -11.06 0.54 -1.50
C VAL A 85 -10.89 -0.69 -0.60
N GLN A 86 -11.41 -1.84 -1.00
CA GLN A 86 -11.29 -3.09 -0.25
C GLN A 86 -9.83 -3.56 -0.18
N THR A 87 -9.11 -3.55 -1.31
CA THR A 87 -7.68 -3.89 -1.36
C THR A 87 -6.87 -2.96 -0.48
N ASN A 88 -7.10 -1.64 -0.56
CA ASN A 88 -6.42 -0.67 0.30
C ASN A 88 -6.67 -0.96 1.79
N ALA A 89 -7.93 -1.22 2.18
CA ALA A 89 -8.27 -1.55 3.58
C ALA A 89 -7.57 -2.82 4.06
N GLN A 90 -7.56 -3.88 3.24
CA GLN A 90 -6.90 -5.14 3.55
C GLN A 90 -5.38 -4.98 3.70
N VAL A 91 -4.74 -4.18 2.85
CA VAL A 91 -3.31 -3.85 2.93
C VAL A 91 -2.98 -3.15 4.25
N TYR A 92 -3.82 -2.21 4.69
CA TYR A 92 -3.62 -1.55 5.99
C TYR A 92 -3.85 -2.50 7.17
N GLU A 93 -4.88 -3.34 7.12
CA GLU A 93 -5.17 -4.30 8.18
C GLU A 93 -4.04 -5.31 8.37
N THR A 94 -3.52 -5.85 7.27
CA THR A 94 -2.36 -6.75 7.28
C THR A 94 -1.08 -6.04 7.70
N GLY A 95 -0.88 -4.78 7.29
CA GLY A 95 0.22 -3.94 7.75
C GLY A 95 0.18 -3.70 9.27
N ILE A 96 -1.00 -3.49 9.85
CA ILE A 96 -1.18 -3.35 11.30
C ILE A 96 -0.88 -4.67 12.01
N ALA A 97 -1.29 -5.81 11.46
CA ALA A 97 -0.96 -7.12 12.02
C ALA A 97 0.56 -7.35 12.10
N VAL A 98 1.30 -6.98 11.05
CA VAL A 98 2.77 -7.01 11.06
C VAL A 98 3.35 -6.02 12.06
N LEU A 99 2.79 -4.82 12.19
CA LEU A 99 3.22 -3.85 13.20
C LEU A 99 3.04 -4.39 14.63
N ASN A 100 1.93 -5.09 14.88
CA ASN A 100 1.64 -5.68 16.19
C ASN A 100 2.72 -6.68 16.61
N LEU A 101 3.28 -7.47 15.68
CA LEU A 101 4.42 -8.36 15.94
C LEU A 101 5.64 -7.62 16.52
N PHE A 102 5.85 -6.35 16.14
CA PHE A 102 6.95 -5.54 16.68
C PHE A 102 6.64 -4.90 18.03
N THR A 103 5.38 -4.52 18.26
CA THR A 103 4.96 -3.78 19.45
C THR A 103 4.52 -4.65 20.62
N GLU A 104 4.16 -5.91 20.35
CA GLU A 104 3.76 -6.84 21.40
C GLU A 104 4.91 -7.04 22.40
N LYS A 105 4.58 -6.84 23.67
CA LYS A 105 5.53 -6.69 24.79
C LYS A 105 6.48 -7.89 24.93
N GLU A 106 6.06 -9.06 24.47
CA GLU A 106 6.85 -10.29 24.54
C GLU A 106 7.92 -10.38 23.45
N HIS A 107 7.81 -9.62 22.36
CA HIS A 107 8.65 -9.77 21.17
C HIS A 107 9.80 -8.77 21.08
N ASN A 108 9.62 -7.53 21.56
CA ASN A 108 10.62 -6.44 21.55
C ASN A 108 11.59 -6.50 20.34
N LEU A 109 11.04 -6.63 19.14
CA LEU A 109 11.84 -6.78 17.91
C LEU A 109 12.32 -5.43 17.37
N ARG A 110 11.70 -4.32 17.83
CA ARG A 110 11.99 -2.96 17.38
C ARG A 110 13.50 -2.62 17.28
N PRO A 111 14.38 -3.01 18.22
CA PRO A 111 15.80 -2.65 18.13
C PRO A 111 16.49 -3.19 16.87
N TYR A 112 16.11 -4.38 16.41
CA TYR A 112 16.69 -5.03 15.23
C TYR A 112 16.26 -4.38 13.91
N PHE A 113 15.09 -3.76 13.88
CA PHE A 113 14.51 -3.20 12.66
C PHE A 113 14.63 -1.67 12.56
N TYR A 114 14.53 -0.98 13.70
CA TYR A 114 14.52 0.48 13.77
C TYR A 114 15.80 1.07 14.37
N ASP A 115 16.42 0.40 15.34
CA ASP A 115 17.55 0.97 16.10
C ASP A 115 18.93 0.51 15.57
N CYS A 116 18.97 -0.11 14.38
CA CYS A 116 20.20 -0.59 13.73
C CYS A 116 21.01 -1.60 14.56
N VAL A 117 20.37 -2.32 15.48
CA VAL A 117 21.03 -3.38 16.27
C VAL A 117 21.47 -4.49 15.31
N PRO A 118 22.72 -4.99 15.43
CA PRO A 118 23.19 -6.07 14.58
C PRO A 118 22.37 -7.34 14.77
N VAL A 119 22.34 -8.17 13.73
CA VAL A 119 21.65 -9.46 13.77
C VAL A 119 22.23 -10.33 14.89
N PRO A 120 21.41 -11.01 15.72
CA PRO A 120 21.89 -11.89 16.78
C PRO A 120 22.90 -12.90 16.23
N ASN A 121 24.02 -13.16 16.90
CA ASN A 121 25.01 -14.11 16.36
C ASN A 121 24.88 -15.46 17.07
N ILE A 122 24.54 -16.52 16.31
CA ILE A 122 24.40 -17.88 16.83
C ILE A 122 25.73 -18.39 17.46
N GLY A 123 26.88 -17.81 17.07
CA GLY A 123 28.21 -18.20 17.55
C GLY A 123 28.86 -17.26 18.58
N SER A 124 28.16 -16.27 19.14
CA SER A 124 28.76 -15.37 20.15
C SER A 124 29.08 -16.14 21.45
N SER A 125 30.36 -16.18 21.85
CA SER A 125 30.82 -16.97 23.01
C SER A 125 30.41 -16.43 24.38
N ASN A 126 29.77 -15.26 24.45
CA ASN A 126 29.55 -14.53 25.70
C ASN A 126 28.13 -14.67 26.28
N SER A 127 27.24 -15.42 25.63
CA SER A 127 25.88 -15.68 26.10
C SER A 127 25.50 -17.15 25.92
N GLU A 128 24.48 -17.61 26.67
CA GLU A 128 23.99 -18.98 26.57
C GLU A 128 23.61 -19.31 25.11
N PRO A 129 24.17 -20.38 24.51
CA PRO A 129 23.95 -20.73 23.10
C PRO A 129 22.48 -20.87 22.71
N THR A 130 21.65 -21.32 23.65
CA THR A 130 20.20 -21.51 23.49
C THR A 130 19.43 -20.19 23.38
N HIS A 131 19.82 -19.17 24.14
CA HIS A 131 19.14 -17.86 24.11
C HIS A 131 19.38 -17.12 22.79
N ASN A 132 20.63 -17.08 22.33
CA ASN A 132 20.99 -16.42 21.06
C ASN A 132 20.31 -17.10 19.87
N ARG A 133 20.17 -18.43 19.90
CA ARG A 133 19.51 -19.17 18.82
C ARG A 133 18.02 -18.85 18.74
N TRP A 134 17.35 -18.83 19.89
CA TRP A 134 15.93 -18.48 19.95
C TRP A 134 15.69 -17.04 19.47
N GLU A 135 16.53 -16.09 19.87
CA GLU A 135 16.41 -14.71 19.43
C GLU A 135 16.67 -14.55 17.92
N TRP A 136 17.67 -15.26 17.40
CA TRP A 136 17.92 -15.35 15.95
C TRP A 136 16.68 -15.85 15.20
N ASP A 137 16.15 -17.01 15.61
CA ASP A 137 15.01 -17.63 14.92
C ASP A 137 13.81 -16.68 14.92
N ARG A 138 13.55 -15.96 16.03
CA ARG A 138 12.49 -14.94 16.09
C ARG A 138 12.71 -13.78 15.12
N VAL A 139 13.91 -13.22 15.08
CA VAL A 139 14.24 -12.08 14.22
C VAL A 139 14.13 -12.50 12.74
N MET A 140 14.60 -13.70 12.39
CA MET A 140 14.50 -14.22 11.03
C MET A 140 13.06 -14.54 10.62
N THR A 141 12.27 -15.17 11.49
CA THR A 141 10.83 -15.38 11.23
C THR A 141 10.09 -14.07 11.04
N ALA A 142 10.41 -13.03 11.84
CA ALA A 142 9.83 -11.71 11.64
C ALA A 142 10.25 -11.05 10.31
N CYS A 143 11.50 -11.27 9.86
CA CYS A 143 11.94 -10.82 8.53
C CYS A 143 11.18 -11.55 7.42
N GLU A 144 11.01 -12.86 7.51
CA GLU A 144 10.27 -13.69 6.56
C GLU A 144 8.82 -13.22 6.41
N ILE A 145 8.06 -13.17 7.52
CA ILE A 145 6.66 -12.72 7.52
C ILE A 145 6.54 -11.31 6.93
N MET A 146 7.47 -10.42 7.25
CA MET A 146 7.42 -9.06 6.74
C MET A 146 7.76 -8.97 5.25
N CYS A 147 8.73 -9.74 4.76
CA CYS A 147 9.07 -9.78 3.34
C CYS A 147 7.94 -10.40 2.52
N ASP A 148 7.31 -11.49 3.00
CA ASP A 148 6.15 -12.11 2.36
C ASP A 148 4.99 -11.12 2.24
N GLN A 149 4.73 -10.37 3.32
CA GLN A 149 3.70 -9.34 3.31
C GLN A 149 4.06 -8.19 2.36
N TRP A 150 5.33 -7.78 2.32
CA TRP A 150 5.77 -6.71 1.43
C TRP A 150 5.71 -7.09 -0.04
N GLU A 151 6.08 -8.32 -0.39
CA GLU A 151 5.93 -8.85 -1.74
C GLU A 151 4.46 -8.89 -2.15
N ASN A 152 3.56 -9.29 -1.24
CA ASN A 152 2.12 -9.28 -1.50
C ASN A 152 1.59 -7.86 -1.76
N ILE A 153 2.01 -6.87 -0.95
CA ILE A 153 1.67 -5.46 -1.16
C ILE A 153 2.26 -4.96 -2.50
N TYR A 154 3.51 -5.32 -2.79
CA TYR A 154 4.20 -4.92 -4.02
C TYR A 154 3.51 -5.50 -5.27
N SER A 155 3.11 -6.76 -5.23
CA SER A 155 2.39 -7.43 -6.31
C SER A 155 0.98 -6.85 -6.52
N SER A 156 0.39 -6.27 -5.47
CA SER A 156 -0.94 -5.66 -5.51
C SER A 156 -0.95 -4.20 -5.97
N GLN A 157 0.19 -3.62 -6.38
CA GLN A 157 0.30 -2.20 -6.72
C GLN A 157 -0.67 -1.73 -7.81
N THR A 158 -0.96 -2.56 -8.80
CA THR A 158 -1.88 -2.21 -9.89
C THR A 158 -3.34 -2.10 -9.45
N ALA A 159 -3.68 -2.69 -8.30
CA ALA A 159 -5.00 -2.63 -7.69
C ALA A 159 -5.11 -1.54 -6.60
N MET A 160 -4.02 -0.83 -6.34
CA MET A 160 -3.97 0.28 -5.38
C MET A 160 -3.84 1.61 -6.11
N SER A 161 -4.26 2.69 -5.45
CA SER A 161 -3.96 4.04 -5.94
C SER A 161 -2.46 4.29 -5.92
N LYS A 162 -1.96 5.05 -6.91
CA LYS A 162 -0.54 5.37 -7.05
C LYS A 162 0.04 5.99 -5.78
N ASP A 163 -0.64 6.96 -5.18
CA ASP A 163 -0.19 7.65 -3.97
C ASP A 163 0.04 6.69 -2.80
N ILE A 164 -0.86 5.72 -2.60
CA ILE A 164 -0.74 4.72 -1.54
C ILE A 164 0.41 3.76 -1.83
N SER A 165 0.56 3.33 -3.09
CA SER A 165 1.66 2.45 -3.49
C SER A 165 3.03 3.09 -3.25
N GLU A 166 3.19 4.38 -3.55
CA GLU A 166 4.44 5.12 -3.35
C GLU A 166 4.80 5.26 -1.86
N VAL A 167 3.80 5.48 -1.00
CA VAL A 167 4.00 5.53 0.46
C VAL A 167 4.52 4.19 0.99
N TRP A 168 3.93 3.08 0.56
CA TRP A 168 4.38 1.74 0.96
C TRP A 168 5.77 1.43 0.44
N VAL A 169 6.06 1.73 -0.83
CA VAL A 169 7.41 1.55 -1.40
C VAL A 169 8.44 2.37 -0.62
N SER A 170 8.13 3.62 -0.29
CA SER A 170 9.01 4.47 0.52
C SER A 170 9.21 3.89 1.93
N TYR A 171 8.16 3.34 2.54
CA TYR A 171 8.25 2.71 3.86
C TYR A 171 9.14 1.45 3.83
N MET A 172 8.92 0.55 2.88
CA MET A 172 9.71 -0.69 2.71
C MET A 172 11.20 -0.36 2.53
N ARG A 173 11.51 0.60 1.64
CA ARG A 173 12.88 1.07 1.41
C ARG A 173 13.48 1.69 2.66
N GLY A 174 12.75 2.56 3.34
CA GLY A 174 13.19 3.20 4.58
C GLY A 174 13.57 2.17 5.64
N LEU A 175 12.70 1.20 5.89
CA LEU A 175 12.92 0.16 6.89
C LEU A 175 14.03 -0.83 6.47
N TYR A 176 14.13 -1.19 5.20
CA TYR A 176 15.24 -1.99 4.67
C TYR A 176 16.60 -1.30 4.90
N LEU A 177 16.68 0.02 4.67
CA LEU A 177 17.90 0.80 4.88
C LEU A 177 18.28 0.94 6.36
N THR A 178 17.33 0.89 7.28
CA THR A 178 17.61 0.94 8.72
C THR A 178 17.89 -0.43 9.32
N SER A 179 17.21 -1.48 8.88
CA SER A 179 17.26 -2.82 9.49
C SER A 179 18.42 -3.69 8.95
N PRO A 180 19.48 -3.97 9.74
CA PRO A 180 20.53 -4.90 9.33
C PRO A 180 20.00 -6.33 9.17
N SER A 181 19.01 -6.72 9.97
CA SER A 181 18.39 -8.05 9.94
C SER A 181 17.65 -8.30 8.63
N LEU A 182 16.88 -7.33 8.13
CA LEU A 182 16.22 -7.45 6.83
C LEU A 182 17.21 -7.57 5.68
N ARG A 183 18.26 -6.76 5.70
CA ARG A 183 19.30 -6.83 4.67
C ARG A 183 19.98 -8.18 4.67
N TYR A 184 20.33 -8.67 5.86
CA TYR A 184 20.91 -9.99 6.00
C TYR A 184 19.96 -11.07 5.48
N PHE A 185 18.69 -11.04 5.89
CA PHE A 185 17.67 -11.98 5.45
C PHE A 185 17.50 -11.98 3.93
N LEU A 186 17.31 -10.83 3.29
CA LEU A 186 17.14 -10.73 1.84
C LEU A 186 18.42 -11.09 1.05
N ILE A 187 19.61 -10.99 1.63
CA ILE A 187 20.84 -11.51 1.00
C ILE A 187 20.84 -13.04 1.01
N GLN A 188 20.36 -13.67 2.08
CA GLN A 188 20.36 -15.13 2.22
C GLN A 188 19.17 -15.80 1.51
N GLU A 189 17.98 -15.23 1.67
CA GLU A 189 16.70 -15.82 1.27
C GLU A 189 16.01 -15.02 0.16
N GLY A 190 16.65 -13.98 -0.37
CA GLY A 190 16.10 -13.13 -1.43
C GLY A 190 15.70 -13.88 -2.69
N TYR A 191 16.33 -15.03 -2.96
CA TYR A 191 16.03 -15.89 -4.12
C TYR A 191 14.61 -16.45 -4.14
N ARG A 192 13.89 -16.41 -3.01
CA ARG A 192 12.50 -16.88 -2.90
C ARG A 192 11.48 -15.90 -3.46
N TYR A 193 11.86 -14.63 -3.54
CA TYR A 193 10.96 -13.54 -3.89
C TYR A 193 11.10 -13.15 -5.36
N ASP A 194 10.07 -12.49 -5.88
CA ASP A 194 10.07 -11.98 -7.24
C ASP A 194 11.21 -10.97 -7.47
N ASN A 195 11.80 -11.01 -8.67
CA ASN A 195 12.95 -10.17 -9.00
C ASN A 195 12.58 -8.68 -9.00
N ASP A 196 11.36 -8.30 -9.40
CA ASP A 196 10.96 -6.89 -9.41
C ASP A 196 10.83 -6.36 -7.98
N PHE A 197 10.34 -7.19 -7.06
CA PHE A 197 10.32 -6.88 -5.64
C PHE A 197 11.75 -6.74 -5.08
N ILE A 198 12.66 -7.67 -5.38
CA ILE A 198 14.05 -7.59 -4.91
C ILE A 198 14.76 -6.35 -5.49
N ASN A 199 14.52 -6.03 -6.77
CA ASN A 199 15.06 -4.85 -7.45
C ASN A 199 14.64 -3.54 -6.79
N LEU A 200 13.50 -3.51 -6.09
CA LEU A 200 13.05 -2.37 -5.29
C LEU A 200 14.12 -1.89 -4.30
N PHE A 201 14.92 -2.81 -3.77
CA PHE A 201 15.95 -2.53 -2.76
C PHE A 201 17.35 -2.31 -3.35
N HIS A 202 17.60 -2.79 -4.57
CA HIS A 202 18.91 -2.69 -5.21
C HIS A 202 19.13 -1.38 -5.97
N CYS A 203 18.09 -0.82 -6.62
CA CYS A 203 18.24 0.39 -7.45
C CYS A 203 18.64 1.64 -6.63
N ASP A 204 18.23 1.74 -5.37
CA ASP A 204 18.39 2.97 -4.59
C ASP A 204 19.74 3.06 -3.85
N LEU A 205 20.52 1.99 -3.69
CA LEU A 205 21.83 2.12 -3.05
C LEU A 205 22.77 3.02 -3.86
N HIS A 206 22.70 2.93 -5.20
CA HIS A 206 23.52 3.76 -6.07
C HIS A 206 23.03 5.22 -6.10
N GLU A 207 21.72 5.45 -6.22
CA GLU A 207 21.15 6.80 -6.32
C GLU A 207 21.13 7.53 -4.96
N CYS A 208 20.85 6.81 -3.87
CA CYS A 208 20.97 7.33 -2.51
C CYS A 208 22.43 7.63 -2.15
N SER A 209 23.40 6.81 -2.58
CA SER A 209 24.83 7.15 -2.42
C SER A 209 25.19 8.44 -3.15
N LYS A 210 24.63 8.66 -4.35
CA LYS A 210 24.88 9.85 -5.16
C LYS A 210 24.26 11.10 -4.54
N GLN A 211 23.03 11.03 -4.04
CA GLN A 211 22.38 12.15 -3.35
C GLN A 211 23.05 12.47 -2.01
N VAL A 212 23.42 11.46 -1.21
CA VAL A 212 24.15 11.66 0.03
C VAL A 212 25.52 12.28 -0.25
N ARG A 213 26.23 11.81 -1.28
CA ARG A 213 27.50 12.38 -1.72
C ARG A 213 27.37 13.84 -2.15
N LEU A 214 26.37 14.17 -2.99
CA LEU A 214 26.09 15.55 -3.40
C LEU A 214 25.73 16.45 -2.20
N LYS A 215 24.97 15.94 -1.24
CA LYS A 215 24.63 16.67 -0.02
C LYS A 215 25.86 16.90 0.85
N ILE A 216 26.69 15.88 1.07
CA ILE A 216 27.98 16.01 1.78
C ILE A 216 28.89 17.01 1.07
N GLU A 217 29.06 16.93 -0.26
CA GLU A 217 29.86 17.88 -1.03
C GLU A 217 29.33 19.31 -0.90
N THR A 218 28.00 19.49 -0.86
CA THR A 218 27.37 20.80 -0.65
C THR A 218 27.59 21.32 0.77
N LEU A 219 27.53 20.44 1.78
CA LEU A 219 27.76 20.76 3.18
C LEU A 219 29.24 21.10 3.45
N VAL A 220 30.17 20.34 2.85
CA VAL A 220 31.62 20.60 2.88
C VAL A 220 31.94 21.95 2.21
N LYS A 221 31.34 22.24 1.04
CA LYS A 221 31.50 23.53 0.35
C LYS A 221 30.93 24.72 1.15
N LYS A 222 29.99 24.48 2.07
CA LYS A 222 29.37 25.52 2.90
C LYS A 222 30.14 25.82 4.20
N ASN A 223 31.34 25.26 4.41
CA ASN A 223 32.13 25.45 5.64
C ASN A 223 31.31 25.20 6.91
N LEU A 224 30.65 24.04 6.98
CA LEU A 224 29.92 23.66 8.18
C LEU A 224 30.89 23.29 9.31
N THR A 225 30.70 23.98 10.42
CA THR A 225 31.30 23.66 11.71
C THR A 225 30.79 22.32 12.22
N GLU A 226 31.65 21.61 12.95
CA GLU A 226 31.54 20.25 13.48
C GLU A 226 30.22 19.87 14.20
N ASN A 227 29.36 20.86 14.52
CA ASN A 227 28.09 20.67 15.22
C ASN A 227 26.92 20.19 14.34
N ASP A 228 26.98 20.34 13.01
CA ASP A 228 25.86 19.99 12.11
C ASP A 228 25.85 18.51 11.67
N VAL A 229 26.87 17.73 12.02
CA VAL A 229 27.03 16.31 11.60
C VAL A 229 26.38 15.32 12.57
N LYS A 230 25.91 15.78 13.74
CA LYS A 230 25.38 14.92 14.82
C LYS A 230 24.07 14.18 14.52
N CYS A 231 23.39 14.46 13.40
CA CYS A 231 22.14 13.80 13.04
C CYS A 231 22.30 12.58 12.12
N PHE A 232 23.52 12.14 11.80
CA PHE A 232 23.73 10.89 11.06
C PHE A 232 23.98 9.71 12.02
N PRO A 233 23.29 8.56 11.84
CA PRO A 233 23.41 7.42 12.75
C PRO A 233 24.86 6.93 12.86
N VAL A 234 25.26 6.66 14.11
CA VAL A 234 26.65 6.66 14.63
C VAL A 234 27.60 5.67 13.93
N LYS A 235 27.12 4.58 13.30
CA LYS A 235 27.97 3.68 12.49
C LYS A 235 28.31 4.23 11.10
N ARG A 236 27.51 5.16 10.57
CA ARG A 236 27.84 5.87 9.32
C ARG A 236 28.91 6.93 9.58
N HIS A 237 29.06 7.42 10.80
CA HIS A 237 30.06 8.45 11.13
C HIS A 237 31.50 7.95 10.98
N GLU A 238 31.76 6.67 11.28
CA GLU A 238 33.09 6.05 11.14
C GLU A 238 33.46 5.81 9.67
N ILE A 239 32.51 5.31 8.87
CA ILE A 239 32.67 5.15 7.41
C ILE A 239 32.82 6.52 6.75
N THR A 240 32.05 7.52 7.20
CA THR A 240 32.11 8.88 6.66
C THR A 240 33.40 9.59 7.09
N GLN A 241 33.91 9.39 8.30
CA GLN A 241 35.22 9.93 8.70
C GLN A 241 36.38 9.25 7.99
N ASN A 242 36.35 7.93 7.78
CA ASN A 242 37.38 7.25 7.02
C ASN A 242 37.38 7.72 5.54
N ALA A 243 36.20 7.90 4.94
CA ALA A 243 36.09 8.45 3.59
C ALA A 243 36.52 9.94 3.51
N ILE A 244 36.19 10.75 4.52
CA ILE A 244 36.62 12.14 4.62
C ILE A 244 38.14 12.24 4.80
N ASN A 245 38.75 11.37 5.59
CA ASN A 245 40.19 11.34 5.80
C ASN A 245 40.92 10.89 4.52
N GLN A 246 40.44 9.85 3.83
CA GLN A 246 40.98 9.45 2.53
C GLN A 246 40.92 10.57 1.49
N LEU A 247 39.80 11.29 1.41
CA LEU A 247 39.67 12.42 0.48
C LEU A 247 40.61 13.57 0.87
N LYS A 248 40.79 13.86 2.15
CA LYS A 248 41.76 14.88 2.60
C LYS A 248 43.19 14.50 2.23
N ASP A 249 43.56 13.23 2.36
CA ASP A 249 44.89 12.74 1.99
C ASP A 249 45.10 12.87 0.48
N GLU A 250 44.12 12.46 -0.35
CA GLU A 250 44.17 12.60 -1.82
C GLU A 250 44.29 14.06 -2.28
N PHE A 251 43.58 15.00 -1.63
CA PHE A 251 43.66 16.42 -1.95
C PHE A 251 44.92 17.11 -1.39
N SER A 252 45.53 16.58 -0.32
CA SER A 252 46.79 17.10 0.22
C SER A 252 48.00 16.77 -0.67
N VAL A 253 47.92 15.71 -1.47
CA VAL A 253 48.96 15.28 -2.42
C VAL A 253 48.88 16.06 -3.74
N ALA A 254 47.76 16.73 -4.01
CA ALA A 254 47.49 17.45 -5.25
C ALA A 254 47.82 18.96 -5.21
N ASN A 255 48.29 19.49 -4.08
CA ASN A 255 48.82 20.86 -3.91
C ASN A 255 50.31 20.81 -3.53
#